data_AF-A0A834FEA7-F1
#
_entry.id   AF-A0A834FEA7-F1
#
_cell.length_a   1.000
_cell.length_b   1.000
_cell.length_c   1.000
_cell.angle_alpha   90.00
_cell.angle_beta   90.00
_cell.angle_gamma   90.00
#
_symmetry.space_group_name_H-M   'P 1'
#
loop_
_entity.id
_entity.type
_entity.pdbx_description
1 polymer ?
#
loop_
_entity_poly.entity_id
_entity_poly.type
_entity_poly.pdbx_seq_one_letter_code
_entity_poly.pdbx_strand_id
1 'polypeptide(L)'
;MLMWLKNSTQVTDKQDLTCAEPESLRHQPLLQVELSQLKCSSDMERVLETSYVFLGLVLALIGVIFLLVLYLNRKGIKRWMYNIRDACRDHMEGYHYRYEINSDPRLANLSINSDV
;
A
#
# COMPACT_ATOMS: atom_id res chain seq x y z
N MET A 1 19.66 10.77 27.22
CA MET A 1 21.06 10.31 27.33
C MET A 1 22.09 11.44 27.17
N LEU A 2 21.77 12.66 26.70
CA LEU A 2 22.76 13.77 26.58
C LEU A 2 23.03 14.57 27.89
N MET A 3 22.16 14.42 28.89
CA MET A 3 22.23 15.20 30.14
C MET A 3 23.49 14.92 30.97
N TRP A 4 24.05 13.71 30.90
CA TRP A 4 25.28 13.38 31.63
C TRP A 4 26.48 14.19 31.12
N LEU A 5 26.54 14.44 29.80
CA LEU A 5 27.63 15.18 29.18
C LEU A 5 27.57 16.65 29.61
N LYS A 6 26.37 17.23 29.72
CA LYS A 6 26.15 18.59 30.23
C LYS A 6 26.62 18.78 31.68
N ASN A 7 26.45 17.76 32.52
CA ASN A 7 26.74 17.85 33.96
C ASN A 7 28.11 17.29 34.37
N SER A 8 28.79 16.56 33.49
CA SER A 8 30.12 16.03 33.77
C SER A 8 31.15 17.16 33.76
N THR A 9 32.23 17.05 34.54
CA THR A 9 33.44 17.89 34.43
C THR A 9 34.63 17.10 33.85
N GLN A 10 34.44 15.81 33.56
CA GLN A 10 35.50 14.85 33.23
C GLN A 10 36.02 14.92 31.78
N VAL A 11 35.39 15.76 30.96
CA VAL A 11 35.72 15.97 29.53
C VAL A 11 36.06 17.44 29.38
N THR A 12 37.26 17.76 28.90
CA THR A 12 37.77 19.13 28.82
C THR A 12 37.14 19.88 27.65
N ASP A 13 37.12 19.28 26.46
CA ASP A 13 36.60 19.90 25.23
C ASP A 13 35.14 19.52 24.93
N LYS A 14 34.27 19.60 25.93
CA LYS A 14 32.83 19.30 25.74
C LYS A 14 32.16 20.18 24.69
N GLN A 15 32.67 21.40 24.53
CA GLN A 15 32.11 22.43 23.66
C GLN A 15 32.44 22.18 22.18
N ASP A 16 33.55 21.49 21.91
CA ASP A 16 34.04 21.21 20.56
C ASP A 16 33.57 19.83 20.05
N LEU A 17 32.87 19.07 20.88
CA LEU A 17 32.25 17.82 20.47
C LEU A 17 31.15 18.12 19.45
N THR A 18 31.33 17.60 18.24
CA THR A 18 30.38 17.73 17.15
C THR A 18 29.81 16.37 16.74
N CYS A 19 28.61 16.38 16.17
CA CYS A 19 28.00 15.19 15.60
C CYS A 19 28.70 14.79 14.30
N ALA A 20 29.16 13.53 14.22
CA ALA A 20 29.72 12.96 13.00
C ALA A 20 28.63 12.36 12.07
N GLU A 21 27.55 11.86 12.67
CA GLU A 21 26.41 11.20 12.03
C GLU A 21 25.17 11.52 12.89
N PRO A 22 23.95 11.64 12.33
CA PRO A 22 23.56 11.57 10.92
C PRO A 22 23.95 12.80 10.09
N GLU A 23 24.01 12.65 8.76
CA GLU A 23 24.37 13.72 7.82
C GLU A 23 23.60 15.05 8.05
N SER A 24 22.33 14.97 8.47
CA SER A 24 21.48 16.11 8.80
C SER A 24 21.91 16.94 10.01
N LEU A 25 22.70 16.34 10.90
CA LEU A 25 23.22 16.96 12.14
C LEU A 25 24.76 17.09 12.10
N ARG A 26 25.38 16.80 10.97
CA ARG A 26 26.84 16.75 10.85
C ARG A 26 27.47 18.09 11.18
N HIS A 27 28.54 18.07 11.96
CA HIS A 27 29.25 19.25 12.46
C HIS A 27 28.46 20.15 13.42
N GLN A 28 27.25 19.78 13.83
CA GLN A 28 26.56 20.53 14.89
C GLN A 28 27.15 20.23 16.27
N PRO A 29 27.23 21.23 17.17
CA PRO A 29 27.69 21.02 18.54
C PRO A 29 26.76 20.08 19.30
N LEU A 30 27.32 19.03 19.87
CA LEU A 30 26.58 17.92 20.48
C LEU A 30 25.75 18.35 21.71
N LEU A 31 26.10 19.49 22.32
CA LEU A 31 25.38 20.13 23.43
C LEU A 31 24.11 20.89 23.01
N GLN A 32 24.03 21.30 21.74
CA GLN A 32 22.93 22.07 21.15
C GLN A 32 21.87 21.17 20.51
N VAL A 33 22.20 19.90 20.26
CA VAL A 33 21.27 18.95 19.65
C VAL A 33 20.16 18.56 20.64
N GLU A 34 18.91 18.72 20.21
CA GLU A 34 17.75 18.25 20.97
C GLU A 34 17.51 16.75 20.78
N LEU A 35 17.09 16.07 21.85
CA LEU A 35 16.68 14.64 21.80
C LEU A 35 15.57 14.36 20.78
N SER A 36 14.74 15.35 20.46
CA SER A 36 13.68 15.28 19.45
C SER A 36 14.22 15.04 18.03
N GLN A 37 15.46 15.47 17.76
CA GLN A 37 16.13 15.37 16.46
C GLN A 37 16.90 14.05 16.31
N LEU A 38 17.30 13.41 17.40
CA LEU A 38 17.82 12.05 17.41
C LEU A 38 16.67 11.03 17.30
N LYS A 39 15.93 11.06 16.20
CA LYS A 39 14.98 9.98 15.89
C LYS A 39 15.78 8.76 15.42
N CYS A 40 15.70 7.66 16.17
CA CYS A 40 16.15 6.37 15.67
C CYS A 40 15.34 6.05 14.41
N SER A 41 16.05 5.64 13.35
CA SER A 41 15.42 5.27 12.09
C SER A 41 14.47 4.09 12.31
N SER A 42 13.17 4.38 12.45
CA SER A 42 12.10 3.39 12.43
C SER A 42 11.88 2.82 11.02
N ASP A 43 12.73 3.17 10.07
CA ASP A 43 12.62 2.79 8.66
C ASP A 43 12.79 1.28 8.49
N MET A 44 13.67 0.67 9.30
CA MET A 44 13.84 -0.79 9.36
C MET A 44 12.53 -1.50 9.77
N GLU A 45 11.76 -0.92 10.69
CA GLU A 45 10.50 -1.51 11.16
C GLU A 45 9.42 -1.43 10.08
N ARG A 46 9.34 -0.30 9.37
CA ARG A 46 8.42 -0.10 8.23
C ARG A 46 8.74 -1.02 7.05
N VAL A 47 10.02 -1.20 6.73
CA VAL A 47 10.45 -2.10 5.65
C VAL A 47 10.14 -3.57 5.98
N LEU A 48 10.33 -3.99 7.23
CA LEU A 48 9.96 -5.35 7.64
C LEU A 48 8.43 -5.54 7.64
N GLU A 49 7.67 -4.58 8.15
CA GLU A 49 6.21 -4.63 8.23
C GLU A 49 5.58 -4.78 6.84
N THR A 50 6.05 -4.02 5.85
CA THR A 50 5.58 -4.13 4.46
C THR A 50 5.86 -5.50 3.82
N SER A 51 7.01 -6.10 4.11
CA SER A 51 7.37 -7.44 3.62
C SER A 51 6.49 -8.53 4.23
N TYR A 52 6.23 -8.47 5.54
CA TYR A 52 5.37 -9.45 6.22
C TYR A 52 3.90 -9.34 5.83
N VAL A 53 3.38 -8.12 5.65
CA VAL A 53 2.01 -7.90 5.17
C VAL A 53 1.85 -8.46 3.76
N PHE A 54 2.83 -8.26 2.88
CA PHE A 54 2.82 -8.84 1.54
C PHE A 54 2.82 -10.37 1.56
N LEU A 55 3.70 -10.98 2.38
CA LEU A 55 3.73 -12.43 2.57
C LEU A 55 2.41 -12.98 3.12
N GLY A 56 1.80 -12.30 4.09
CA GLY A 56 0.49 -12.66 4.63
C GLY A 56 -0.62 -12.64 3.58
N LEU A 57 -0.62 -11.63 2.70
CA LEU A 57 -1.58 -11.52 1.61
C LEU A 57 -1.41 -12.67 0.60
N VAL A 58 -0.18 -12.99 0.21
CA VAL A 58 0.12 -14.09 -0.70
C VAL A 58 -0.33 -15.44 -0.09
N LEU A 59 -0.01 -15.70 1.17
CA LEU A 59 -0.41 -16.93 1.86
C LEU A 59 -1.93 -17.03 2.01
N ALA A 60 -2.62 -15.92 2.31
CA ALA A 60 -4.07 -15.88 2.38
C ALA A 60 -4.72 -16.20 1.02
N LEU A 61 -4.19 -15.63 -0.08
CA LEU A 61 -4.67 -15.94 -1.44
C LEU A 61 -4.48 -17.41 -1.79
N ILE A 62 -3.30 -17.98 -1.51
CA ILE A 62 -3.02 -19.40 -1.74
C ILE A 62 -3.98 -20.28 -0.92
N GLY A 63 -4.22 -19.92 0.35
CA GLY A 63 -5.16 -20.61 1.22
C GLY A 63 -6.60 -20.57 0.71
N VAL A 64 -7.09 -19.40 0.28
CA VAL A 64 -8.43 -19.24 -0.31
C VAL A 64 -8.56 -20.04 -1.59
N ILE A 65 -7.56 -20.03 -2.48
CA ILE A 65 -7.56 -20.82 -3.71
C ILE A 65 -7.58 -22.31 -3.39
N PHE A 66 -6.78 -22.76 -2.44
CA PHE A 66 -6.75 -24.17 -2.05
C PHE A 66 -8.06 -24.65 -1.43
N LEU A 67 -8.62 -23.85 -0.51
CA LEU A 67 -9.94 -24.09 0.06
C LEU A 67 -11.02 -24.07 -1.01
N LEU A 68 -10.96 -23.14 -1.95
CA LEU A 68 -11.85 -23.08 -3.10
C LEU A 68 -11.74 -24.37 -3.91
N VAL A 69 -10.54 -24.82 -4.29
CA VAL A 69 -10.31 -26.06 -5.05
C VAL A 69 -10.86 -27.29 -4.32
N LEU A 70 -10.66 -27.41 -3.00
CA LEU A 70 -11.20 -28.51 -2.19
C LEU A 70 -12.73 -28.45 -2.04
N TYR A 71 -13.26 -27.27 -1.74
CA TYR A 71 -14.69 -26.99 -1.62
C TYR A 71 -15.42 -27.32 -2.92
N LEU A 72 -14.76 -26.96 -4.02
CA LEU A 72 -15.19 -27.21 -5.36
C LEU A 72 -15.16 -28.73 -5.66
N ASN A 73 -14.10 -29.45 -5.30
CA ASN A 73 -13.91 -30.88 -5.59
C ASN A 73 -15.03 -31.82 -5.08
N ARG A 74 -15.89 -31.39 -4.15
CA ARG A 74 -16.84 -32.27 -3.44
C ARG A 74 -18.26 -32.41 -4.03
N LYS A 75 -18.52 -32.06 -5.29
CA LYS A 75 -19.83 -32.11 -6.04
C LYS A 75 -20.59 -30.77 -6.17
N GLY A 76 -20.12 -29.68 -5.56
CA GLY A 76 -20.75 -28.36 -5.63
C GLY A 76 -20.30 -27.45 -6.81
N ILE A 77 -19.11 -27.68 -7.38
CA ILE A 77 -18.53 -26.86 -8.47
C ILE A 77 -19.51 -26.56 -9.58
N LYS A 78 -20.16 -27.62 -10.09
CA LYS A 78 -20.81 -27.52 -11.38
C LYS A 78 -21.93 -26.48 -11.28
N ARG A 79 -22.80 -26.61 -10.28
CA ARG A 79 -23.92 -25.69 -10.11
C ARG A 79 -23.50 -24.25 -9.76
N TRP A 80 -22.46 -24.07 -8.95
CA TRP A 80 -21.99 -22.75 -8.55
C TRP A 80 -21.19 -22.03 -9.65
N MET A 81 -20.35 -22.77 -10.38
CA MET A 81 -19.60 -22.26 -11.54
C MET A 81 -20.53 -21.95 -12.72
N TYR A 82 -21.61 -22.72 -12.92
CA TYR A 82 -22.65 -22.37 -13.90
C TYR A 82 -23.40 -21.10 -13.47
N ASN A 83 -23.79 -20.95 -12.20
CA ASN A 83 -24.44 -19.72 -11.72
C ASN A 83 -23.56 -18.46 -11.81
N ILE A 84 -22.26 -18.54 -11.51
CA ILE A 84 -21.35 -17.39 -11.67
C ILE A 84 -21.16 -17.06 -13.15
N ARG A 85 -21.01 -18.08 -14.00
CA ARG A 85 -20.92 -17.90 -15.45
C ARG A 85 -22.18 -17.27 -16.03
N ASP A 86 -23.35 -17.64 -15.54
CA ASP A 86 -24.61 -17.03 -15.97
C ASP A 86 -24.75 -15.60 -15.46
N ALA A 87 -24.42 -15.31 -14.19
CA ALA A 87 -24.43 -13.93 -13.68
C ALA A 87 -23.44 -13.00 -14.40
N CYS A 88 -22.26 -13.50 -14.77
CA CYS A 88 -21.30 -12.75 -15.58
C CYS A 88 -21.74 -12.62 -17.04
N ARG A 89 -22.40 -13.63 -17.61
CA ARG A 89 -22.99 -13.59 -18.96
C ARG A 89 -24.13 -12.59 -19.04
N ASP A 90 -25.02 -12.57 -18.05
CA ASP A 90 -26.11 -11.59 -17.96
C ASP A 90 -25.57 -10.16 -17.87
N HIS A 91 -24.45 -9.97 -17.16
CA HIS A 91 -23.78 -8.68 -17.12
C HIS A 91 -23.22 -8.30 -18.49
N MET A 92 -22.58 -9.23 -19.19
CA MET A 92 -21.96 -9.01 -20.51
C MET A 92 -23.00 -8.81 -21.63
N GLU A 93 -24.09 -9.58 -21.63
CA GLU A 93 -25.23 -9.41 -22.55
C GLU A 93 -26.02 -8.13 -22.24
N GLY A 94 -26.10 -7.72 -20.96
CA GLY A 94 -26.63 -6.42 -20.57
C GLY A 94 -25.81 -5.23 -21.13
N TYR A 95 -24.49 -5.38 -21.24
CA TYR A 95 -23.65 -4.40 -21.95
C TYR A 95 -23.86 -4.48 -23.46
N HIS A 96 -23.96 -5.67 -24.05
CA HIS A 96 -24.18 -5.83 -25.50
C HIS A 96 -25.51 -5.21 -25.96
N TYR A 97 -26.58 -5.38 -25.18
CA TYR A 97 -27.89 -4.78 -25.46
C TYR A 97 -27.87 -3.24 -25.33
N ARG A 98 -27.08 -2.71 -24.39
CA ARG A 98 -26.94 -1.25 -24.22
C ARG A 98 -26.14 -0.61 -25.36
N TYR A 99 -25.26 -1.35 -26.02
CA TYR A 99 -24.60 -0.88 -27.24
C TYR A 99 -25.54 -0.92 -28.44
N GLU A 100 -26.37 -1.95 -28.60
CA GLU A 100 -27.33 -2.02 -29.72
C GLU A 100 -28.39 -0.90 -29.67
N ILE A 101 -28.81 -0.48 -28.48
CA ILE A 101 -29.75 0.64 -28.29
C ILE A 101 -29.13 2.03 -28.53
N ASN A 102 -27.82 2.18 -28.28
CA ASN A 102 -27.11 3.47 -28.46
C ASN A 102 -26.32 3.56 -29.77
N SER A 103 -26.33 2.49 -30.58
CA SER A 103 -25.73 2.46 -31.91
C SER A 103 -26.62 3.09 -32.98
N ASP A 104 -27.75 3.70 -32.59
CA ASP A 104 -28.57 4.47 -33.52
C ASP A 104 -27.77 5.73 -33.96
N PRO A 105 -27.31 5.80 -35.22
CA PRO A 105 -26.46 6.91 -35.70
C PRO A 105 -27.20 8.26 -35.67
N ARG A 106 -28.52 8.25 -35.45
CA ARG A 106 -29.35 9.44 -35.33
C ARG A 106 -29.20 10.15 -33.98
N LEU A 107 -28.82 9.46 -32.90
CA LEU A 107 -28.62 10.07 -31.58
C LEU A 107 -27.19 10.62 -31.38
N ALA A 108 -26.18 9.97 -31.97
CA ALA A 108 -24.79 10.45 -31.92
C ALA A 108 -24.62 11.85 -32.54
N ASN A 109 -25.34 12.13 -33.64
CA ASN A 109 -25.34 13.45 -34.29
C ASN A 109 -26.09 14.54 -33.52
N LEU A 110 -26.99 14.19 -32.60
CA LEU A 110 -27.66 15.19 -31.75
C LEU A 110 -26.72 15.70 -30.65
N SER A 111 -25.85 14.84 -30.10
CA SER A 111 -24.88 15.23 -29.08
C SER A 111 -23.71 16.08 -29.60
N ILE A 112 -23.35 15.95 -30.88
CA ILE A 112 -22.25 16.73 -31.49
C ILE A 112 -22.68 18.16 -31.81
N ASN A 113 -23.98 18.40 -32.05
CA ASN A 113 -24.52 19.71 -32.39
C ASN A 113 -25.06 20.50 -31.18
N SER A 114 -25.09 19.91 -29.98
CA SER A 114 -25.53 20.59 -28.75
C SER A 114 -24.42 21.27 -27.96
N ASP A 115 -23.15 21.10 -28.37
CA ASP A 115 -21.95 21.64 -27.71
C ASP A 115 -21.24 22.72 -28.56
N VAL A 116 -21.99 23.55 -29.31
CA VAL A 116 -21.50 24.81 -29.94
C VAL A 116 -22.50 25.95 -29.74
#